data_AF-L9WEU5-F1
#
_entry.id   AF-L9WEU5-F1
#
_cell.length_a   1.000
_cell.length_b   1.000
_cell.length_c   1.000
_cell.angle_alpha   90.00
_cell.angle_beta   90.00
_cell.angle_gamma   90.00
#
_symmetry.space_group_name_H-M   'P 1'
#
loop_
_entity.id
_entity.type
_entity.pdbx_description
1 polymer ?
#
loop_
_entity_poly.entity_id
_entity_poly.type
_entity_poly.pdbx_seq_one_letter_code
_entity_poly.pdbx_strand_id
1 'polypeptide(L)'
;MTGGLVAGIGVGVALLIGIGLVLFARHRRQTHSRCALVDELDARLAERLPTGTASHLEQSPTVRHIAVVDSETETPLVVPIVRVDLETTDAPGMKLVLEYVAAVLEAIHPVLDGREERVDHYDVEFTFGPDGLFVEGECRRVSVAPELAARLLEQERYGAFELWRAVKDADRSDDTPTTLWGHCRRGRSR
;
A
#
# COMPACT_ATOMS: atom_id res chain seq x y z
N MET A 1 26.00 46.87 34.36
CA MET A 1 24.78 46.09 34.07
C MET A 1 24.79 45.68 32.60
N THR A 2 25.48 44.60 32.21
CA THR A 2 25.39 44.00 30.85
C THR A 2 26.18 42.68 30.85
N GLY A 3 25.52 41.57 31.22
CA GLY A 3 26.19 40.26 31.25
C GLY A 3 25.26 39.05 31.17
N GLY A 4 23.95 39.24 30.97
CA GLY A 4 22.98 38.14 31.02
C GLY A 4 22.43 37.67 29.68
N LEU A 5 22.64 38.42 28.58
CA LEU A 5 21.89 38.21 27.33
C LEU A 5 22.54 37.24 26.33
N VAL A 6 23.84 36.93 26.48
CA VAL A 6 24.56 36.06 25.53
C VAL A 6 24.46 34.57 25.91
N ALA A 7 24.26 34.26 27.19
CA ALA A 7 24.16 32.88 27.67
C ALA A 7 22.85 32.18 27.27
N GLY A 8 21.75 32.92 27.10
CA GLY A 8 20.46 32.35 26.71
C GLY A 8 20.37 31.92 25.24
N ILE A 9 21.10 32.60 24.34
CA ILE A 9 21.04 32.34 22.90
C ILE A 9 21.77 31.05 22.54
N GLY A 10 22.93 30.78 23.17
CA GLY A 10 23.71 29.55 22.91
C GLY A 10 22.98 28.26 23.31
N VAL A 11 22.24 28.28 24.42
CA VAL A 11 21.43 27.14 24.86
C VAL A 11 20.25 26.88 23.93
N GLY A 12 19.57 27.93 23.48
CA GLY A 12 18.46 27.82 22.53
C GLY A 12 18.90 27.22 21.18
N VAL A 13 20.04 27.67 20.63
CA VAL A 13 20.57 27.15 19.37
C VAL A 13 21.01 25.69 19.49
N ALA A 14 21.67 25.31 20.60
CA ALA A 14 22.06 23.92 20.84
C ALA A 14 20.85 22.99 20.98
N LEU A 15 19.77 23.45 21.63
CA LEU A 15 18.52 22.69 21.77
C LEU A 15 17.84 22.48 20.41
N LEU A 16 17.77 23.53 19.57
CA LEU A 16 17.20 23.43 18.22
C LEU A 16 18.00 22.51 17.31
N ILE A 17 19.34 22.54 17.39
CA ILE A 17 20.21 21.60 16.65
C ILE A 17 20.00 20.17 17.15
N GLY A 18 19.90 19.97 18.46
CA GLY A 18 19.61 18.66 19.04
C GLY A 18 18.26 18.09 18.58
N ILE A 19 17.20 18.90 18.62
CA ILE A 19 15.87 18.53 18.11
C ILE A 19 15.95 18.21 16.61
N GLY A 20 16.62 19.05 15.82
CA GLY A 20 16.81 18.83 14.38
C GLY A 20 17.52 17.52 14.07
N LEU A 21 18.59 17.18 14.80
CA LEU A 21 19.31 15.92 14.65
C LEU A 21 18.46 14.71 15.04
N VAL A 22 17.67 14.81 16.12
CA VAL A 22 16.76 13.74 16.54
C VAL A 22 15.67 13.51 15.50
N LEU A 23 15.06 14.58 14.99
CA LEU A 23 14.04 14.49 13.93
C LEU A 23 14.64 13.92 12.64
N PHE A 24 15.84 14.36 12.25
CA PHE A 24 16.53 13.84 11.07
C PHE A 24 16.89 12.36 11.20
N ALA A 25 17.42 11.94 12.37
CA ALA A 25 17.74 10.54 12.64
C ALA A 25 16.48 9.66 12.64
N ARG A 26 15.37 10.15 13.22
CA ARG A 26 14.08 9.46 13.20
C ARG A 26 13.55 9.32 11.77
N HIS A 27 13.61 10.40 10.98
CA HIS A 27 13.18 10.38 9.58
C HIS A 27 13.98 9.38 8.76
N ARG A 28 15.32 9.38 8.88
CA ARG A 28 16.20 8.44 8.16
C ARG A 28 15.95 6.98 8.55
N ARG A 29 15.69 6.70 9.82
CA ARG A 29 15.31 5.35 10.29
C ARG A 29 13.98 4.93 9.69
N GLN A 30 12.99 5.82 9.71
CA GLN A 30 11.66 5.54 9.16
C GLN A 30 11.70 5.26 7.65
N THR A 31 12.48 6.03 6.88
CA THR A 31 12.67 5.77 5.44
C THR A 31 13.33 4.43 5.19
N HIS A 32 14.37 4.08 5.97
CA HIS A 32 15.08 2.82 5.80
C HIS A 32 14.19 1.61 6.17
N SER A 33 13.43 1.71 7.26
CA SER A 33 12.47 0.67 7.65
C SER A 33 11.39 0.47 6.58
N ARG A 34 10.95 1.55 5.91
CA ARG A 34 9.99 1.47 4.81
C ARG A 34 10.56 0.81 3.56
N CYS A 35 11.78 1.15 3.16
CA CYS A 35 12.42 0.45 2.05
C CYS A 35 12.54 -1.05 2.34
N ALA A 36 12.99 -1.42 3.54
CA ALA A 36 13.09 -2.82 3.93
C ALA A 36 11.73 -3.53 3.98
N LEU A 37 10.66 -2.83 4.34
CA LEU A 37 9.30 -3.36 4.28
C LEU A 37 8.85 -3.58 2.84
N VAL A 38 9.05 -2.60 1.95
CA VAL A 38 8.73 -2.72 0.52
C VAL A 38 9.47 -3.90 -0.10
N ASP A 39 10.77 -4.03 0.14
CA ASP A 39 11.59 -5.14 -0.38
C ASP A 39 11.08 -6.51 0.10
N GLU A 40 10.65 -6.61 1.37
CA GLU A 40 10.07 -7.86 1.90
C GLU A 40 8.70 -8.17 1.26
N LEU A 41 7.85 -7.16 1.09
CA LEU A 41 6.54 -7.33 0.44
C LEU A 41 6.71 -7.74 -1.02
N ASP A 42 7.61 -7.11 -1.76
CA ASP A 42 7.93 -7.47 -3.15
C ASP A 42 8.47 -8.89 -3.24
N ALA A 43 9.35 -9.30 -2.32
CA ALA A 43 9.83 -10.68 -2.27
C ALA A 43 8.69 -11.69 -2.05
N ARG A 44 7.75 -11.39 -1.16
CA ARG A 44 6.56 -12.24 -0.93
C ARG A 44 5.63 -12.28 -2.14
N LEU A 45 5.42 -11.14 -2.80
CA LEU A 45 4.62 -11.07 -4.02
C LEU A 45 5.27 -11.89 -5.15
N ALA A 46 6.58 -11.77 -5.35
CA ALA A 46 7.31 -12.55 -6.35
C ALA A 46 7.28 -14.06 -6.08
N GLU A 47 7.35 -14.47 -4.81
CA GLU A 47 7.26 -15.88 -4.39
C GLU A 47 5.85 -16.46 -4.62
N ARG A 48 4.80 -15.72 -4.23
CA ARG A 48 3.40 -16.18 -4.31
C ARG A 48 2.79 -16.05 -5.70
N LEU A 49 3.18 -15.03 -6.44
CA LEU A 49 2.64 -14.65 -7.74
C LEU A 49 3.77 -14.58 -8.78
N PRO A 50 4.40 -15.73 -9.09
CA PRO A 50 5.45 -15.77 -10.09
C PRO A 50 4.87 -15.53 -11.48
N THR A 51 5.69 -14.93 -12.36
CA THR A 51 5.40 -14.83 -13.78
C THR A 51 5.66 -16.16 -14.49
N GLY A 52 4.96 -16.39 -15.60
CA GLY A 52 5.21 -17.55 -16.47
C GLY A 52 4.11 -17.78 -17.49
N THR A 53 4.26 -18.83 -18.31
CA THR A 53 3.39 -19.14 -19.45
C THR A 53 1.91 -19.38 -19.09
N ALA A 54 1.60 -19.57 -17.81
CA ALA A 54 0.24 -19.74 -17.30
C ALA A 54 -0.28 -18.54 -16.47
N SER A 55 0.55 -17.50 -16.25
CA SER A 55 0.12 -16.28 -15.57
C SER A 55 -0.39 -15.26 -16.59
N HIS A 56 -1.43 -14.51 -16.26
CA HIS A 56 -1.88 -13.34 -17.05
C HIS A 56 -1.05 -12.07 -16.73
N LEU A 57 0.12 -12.25 -16.11
CA LEU A 57 0.95 -11.19 -15.56
C LEU A 57 2.10 -10.87 -16.50
N GLU A 58 2.34 -9.59 -16.74
CA GLU A 58 3.52 -9.13 -17.48
C GLU A 58 4.77 -9.22 -16.60
N GLN A 59 4.58 -8.85 -15.34
CA GLN A 59 5.58 -8.97 -14.29
C GLN A 59 4.92 -9.38 -12.96
N SER A 60 5.73 -9.88 -12.03
CA SER A 60 5.22 -10.15 -10.68
C SER A 60 4.69 -8.85 -10.08
N PRO A 61 3.59 -8.90 -9.30
CA PRO A 61 3.05 -7.70 -8.68
C PRO A 61 4.09 -7.06 -7.77
N THR A 62 4.07 -5.73 -7.71
CA THR A 62 5.02 -4.95 -6.92
C THR A 62 4.31 -3.93 -6.04
N VAL A 63 4.87 -3.63 -4.88
CA VAL A 63 4.43 -2.53 -4.03
C VAL A 63 4.89 -1.23 -4.69
N ARG A 64 3.95 -0.54 -5.33
CA ARG A 64 4.21 0.76 -5.94
C ARG A 64 4.64 1.80 -4.91
N HIS A 65 3.95 1.84 -3.77
CA HIS A 65 4.33 2.61 -2.59
C HIS A 65 3.43 2.26 -1.40
N ILE A 66 3.83 2.70 -0.21
CA ILE A 66 3.02 2.66 1.01
C ILE A 66 2.65 4.10 1.36
N ALA A 67 1.40 4.48 1.12
CA ALA A 67 0.90 5.81 1.44
C ALA A 67 0.64 5.95 2.95
N VAL A 68 0.75 7.16 3.46
CA VAL A 68 0.47 7.49 4.87
C VAL A 68 -0.78 8.34 4.92
N VAL A 69 -1.80 7.86 5.62
CA VAL A 69 -3.09 8.55 5.76
C VAL A 69 -3.08 9.42 7.02
N ASP A 70 -2.52 8.90 8.10
CA ASP A 70 -2.36 9.62 9.37
C ASP A 70 -0.95 9.42 9.90
N SER A 71 -0.23 10.54 10.08
CA SER A 71 1.13 10.56 10.64
C SER A 71 1.20 11.13 12.06
N GLU A 72 0.06 11.55 12.63
CA GLU A 72 0.01 12.21 13.94
C GLU A 72 0.08 11.22 15.10
N THR A 73 -0.18 9.93 14.85
CA THR A 73 -0.06 8.85 15.82
C THR A 73 1.36 8.25 15.87
N GLU A 74 1.70 7.60 16.98
CA GLU A 74 3.00 6.93 17.14
C GLU A 74 3.22 5.83 16.09
N THR A 75 2.15 5.12 15.74
CA THR A 75 2.11 4.17 14.61
C THR A 75 1.22 4.76 13.52
N PRO A 76 1.79 5.19 12.39
CA PRO A 76 1.03 5.86 11.34
C PRO A 76 0.05 4.88 10.68
N LEU A 77 -1.08 5.41 10.22
CA LEU A 77 -2.04 4.64 9.44
C LEU A 77 -1.59 4.64 7.97
N VAL A 78 -1.46 3.45 7.37
CA VAL A 78 -0.86 3.26 6.04
C VAL A 78 -1.81 2.61 5.04
N VAL A 79 -1.56 2.85 3.75
CA VAL A 79 -2.25 2.22 2.63
C VAL A 79 -1.21 1.61 1.69
N PRO A 80 -0.99 0.28 1.75
CA PRO A 80 -0.16 -0.42 0.78
C PRO A 80 -0.83 -0.35 -0.59
N ILE A 81 -0.10 0.14 -1.60
CA ILE A 81 -0.56 0.20 -2.98
C ILE A 81 0.25 -0.79 -3.81
N VAL A 82 -0.37 -1.91 -4.16
CA VAL A 82 0.23 -2.96 -5.00
C VAL A 82 -0.23 -2.77 -6.43
N ARG A 83 0.70 -2.88 -7.38
CA ARG A 83 0.43 -2.86 -8.81
C ARG A 83 0.52 -4.27 -9.38
N VAL A 84 -0.48 -4.61 -10.19
CA VAL A 84 -0.60 -5.84 -10.97
C VAL A 84 -0.67 -5.43 -12.44
N ASP A 85 0.36 -5.76 -13.21
CA ASP A 85 0.43 -5.46 -14.63
C ASP A 85 0.01 -6.71 -15.42
N LEU A 86 -1.06 -6.57 -16.21
CA LEU A 86 -1.66 -7.69 -16.93
C LEU A 86 -1.26 -7.70 -18.40
N GLU A 87 -0.91 -8.87 -18.94
CA GLU A 87 -0.63 -9.08 -20.38
C GLU A 87 -1.92 -9.15 -21.21
N THR A 88 -2.75 -8.11 -21.12
CA THR A 88 -4.01 -8.06 -21.87
C THR A 88 -4.30 -6.65 -22.36
N THR A 89 -4.86 -6.58 -23.57
CA THR A 89 -5.29 -5.32 -24.19
C THR A 89 -6.69 -4.89 -23.77
N ASP A 90 -7.49 -5.82 -23.27
CA ASP A 90 -8.89 -5.59 -22.92
C ASP A 90 -9.08 -5.57 -21.40
N ALA A 91 -10.21 -5.03 -20.94
CA ALA A 91 -10.54 -5.05 -19.52
C ALA A 91 -10.63 -6.51 -19.01
N PRO A 92 -9.90 -6.86 -17.94
CA PRO A 92 -9.91 -8.22 -17.41
C PRO A 92 -11.28 -8.57 -16.80
N GLY A 93 -11.64 -9.84 -16.88
CA GLY A 93 -12.84 -10.35 -16.22
C GLY A 93 -12.75 -10.22 -14.70
N MET A 94 -13.85 -9.84 -14.05
CA MET A 94 -13.86 -9.62 -12.59
C MET A 94 -13.37 -10.82 -11.79
N LYS A 95 -13.71 -12.04 -12.20
CA LYS A 95 -13.22 -13.25 -11.56
C LYS A 95 -11.69 -13.26 -11.45
N LEU A 96 -10.98 -12.97 -12.54
CA LEU A 96 -9.52 -12.94 -12.58
C LEU A 96 -8.96 -11.84 -11.67
N VAL A 97 -9.53 -10.64 -11.73
CA VAL A 97 -9.15 -9.51 -10.87
C VAL A 97 -9.22 -9.89 -9.40
N LEU A 98 -10.30 -10.57 -8.98
CA LEU A 98 -10.54 -10.90 -7.58
C LEU A 98 -9.65 -12.05 -7.10
N GLU A 99 -9.31 -12.98 -7.98
CA GLU A 99 -8.29 -14.01 -7.71
C GLU A 99 -6.94 -13.35 -7.42
N TYR A 100 -6.53 -12.35 -8.23
CA TYR A 100 -5.32 -11.58 -7.96
C TYR A 100 -5.42 -10.74 -6.68
N VAL A 101 -6.54 -10.07 -6.41
CA VAL A 101 -6.73 -9.32 -5.16
C VAL A 101 -6.55 -10.25 -3.96
N ALA A 102 -7.22 -11.41 -3.95
CA ALA A 102 -7.11 -12.36 -2.86
C ALA A 102 -5.65 -12.84 -2.68
N ALA A 103 -4.99 -13.24 -3.77
CA ALA A 103 -3.62 -13.72 -3.72
C ALA A 103 -2.63 -12.63 -3.26
N VAL A 104 -2.82 -11.37 -3.68
CA VAL A 104 -2.04 -10.23 -3.19
C VAL A 104 -2.25 -10.04 -1.69
N LEU A 105 -3.49 -10.02 -1.21
CA LEU A 105 -3.79 -9.87 0.21
C LEU A 105 -3.19 -11.01 1.04
N GLU A 106 -3.31 -12.25 0.59
CA GLU A 106 -2.71 -13.42 1.24
C GLU A 106 -1.18 -13.36 1.31
N ALA A 107 -0.54 -12.64 0.38
CA ALA A 107 0.91 -12.44 0.36
C ALA A 107 1.36 -11.33 1.31
N ILE A 108 0.67 -10.19 1.32
CA ILE A 108 1.14 -8.97 2.01
C ILE A 108 0.56 -8.79 3.41
N HIS A 109 -0.68 -9.20 3.66
CA HIS A 109 -1.35 -8.98 4.94
C HIS A 109 -0.60 -9.61 6.12
N PRO A 110 -0.11 -10.87 6.03
CA PRO A 110 0.64 -11.48 7.14
C PRO A 110 1.94 -10.76 7.49
N VAL A 111 2.60 -10.13 6.50
CA VAL A 111 3.85 -9.37 6.72
C VAL A 111 3.56 -8.06 7.46
N LEU A 112 2.50 -7.37 7.06
CA LEU A 112 2.09 -6.10 7.66
C LEU A 112 1.56 -6.31 9.08
N ASP A 113 0.73 -7.33 9.29
CA ASP A 113 0.20 -7.72 10.60
C ASP A 113 1.32 -8.15 11.55
N GLY A 114 2.26 -9.00 11.09
CA GLY A 114 3.41 -9.43 11.88
C GLY A 114 4.40 -8.32 12.24
N ARG A 115 4.33 -7.16 11.57
CA ARG A 115 5.10 -5.94 11.87
C ARG A 115 4.27 -4.89 12.61
N GLU A 116 3.03 -5.22 12.99
CA GLU A 116 2.08 -4.34 13.69
C GLU A 116 1.79 -3.03 12.92
N GLU A 117 1.86 -3.08 11.59
CA GLU A 117 1.55 -1.93 10.73
C GLU A 117 0.04 -1.68 10.72
N ARG A 118 -0.37 -0.45 11.04
CA ARG A 118 -1.79 -0.07 11.04
C ARG A 118 -2.25 0.23 9.62
N VAL A 119 -2.97 -0.69 9.00
CA VAL A 119 -3.49 -0.52 7.63
C VAL A 119 -4.87 0.12 7.65
N ASP A 120 -5.09 1.18 6.86
CA ASP A 120 -6.41 1.79 6.63
C ASP A 120 -7.23 0.97 5.63
N HIS A 121 -6.62 0.67 4.49
CA HIS A 121 -7.11 -0.22 3.44
C HIS A 121 -5.95 -0.66 2.56
N TYR A 122 -6.18 -1.70 1.77
CA TYR A 122 -5.28 -2.16 0.72
C TYR A 122 -5.75 -1.62 -0.62
N ASP A 123 -4.85 -1.07 -1.42
CA ASP A 123 -5.12 -0.71 -2.81
C ASP A 123 -4.40 -1.69 -3.74
N VAL A 124 -5.16 -2.39 -4.58
CA VAL A 124 -4.63 -3.22 -5.67
C VAL A 124 -4.96 -2.55 -7.00
N GLU A 125 -3.94 -1.97 -7.63
CA GLU A 125 -4.01 -1.33 -8.94
C GLU A 125 -3.75 -2.36 -10.04
N PHE A 126 -4.62 -2.37 -11.06
CA PHE A 126 -4.52 -3.20 -12.24
C PHE A 126 -4.22 -2.30 -13.43
N THR A 127 -3.11 -2.56 -14.12
CA THR A 127 -2.82 -1.93 -15.41
C THR A 127 -3.07 -2.95 -16.52
N PHE A 128 -3.66 -2.48 -17.62
CA PHE A 128 -3.96 -3.27 -18.82
C PHE A 128 -4.18 -2.33 -20.00
N GLY A 129 -4.25 -2.86 -21.21
CA GLY A 129 -4.43 -2.06 -22.42
C GLY A 129 -3.16 -1.94 -23.25
N PRO A 130 -3.24 -1.27 -24.40
CA PRO A 130 -2.08 -1.11 -25.28
C PRO A 130 -1.04 -0.21 -24.59
N ASP A 131 0.09 -0.78 -24.21
CA ASP A 131 1.21 0.00 -23.66
C ASP A 131 2.11 0.45 -24.82
N GLY A 132 1.79 1.63 -25.37
CA GLY A 132 2.47 2.19 -26.53
C GLY A 132 2.78 3.66 -26.36
N LEU A 133 3.79 4.16 -27.09
CA LEU A 133 4.27 5.56 -27.07
C LEU A 133 3.18 6.65 -27.23
N PHE A 134 1.97 6.30 -27.67
CA PHE A 134 0.88 7.23 -27.99
C PHE A 134 -0.46 6.89 -27.34
N VAL A 135 -0.57 5.78 -26.60
CA VAL A 135 -1.82 5.36 -25.94
C VAL A 135 -1.49 5.01 -24.50
N GLU A 136 -2.12 5.70 -23.55
CA GLU A 136 -2.01 5.34 -22.13
C GLU A 136 -2.84 4.08 -21.88
N GLY A 137 -2.24 3.07 -21.27
CA GLY A 137 -2.97 1.93 -20.73
C GLY A 137 -4.04 2.37 -19.71
N GLU A 138 -5.04 1.53 -19.50
CA GLU A 138 -6.03 1.73 -18.44
C GLU A 138 -5.45 1.35 -17.07
N CYS A 139 -5.89 2.09 -16.04
CA CYS A 139 -5.58 1.78 -14.66
C CYS A 139 -6.85 1.76 -13.83
N ARG A 140 -7.14 0.59 -13.25
CA ARG A 140 -8.28 0.35 -12.36
C ARG A 140 -7.80 -0.13 -11.00
N ARG A 141 -8.64 0.02 -9.98
CA ARG A 141 -8.25 -0.26 -8.61
C ARG A 141 -9.35 -0.96 -7.83
N VAL A 142 -8.95 -1.91 -7.01
CA VAL A 142 -9.79 -2.47 -5.95
C VAL A 142 -9.21 -2.05 -4.61
N SER A 143 -10.03 -1.41 -3.78
CA SER A 143 -9.67 -1.04 -2.42
C SER A 143 -10.36 -2.00 -1.45
N VAL A 144 -9.62 -2.56 -0.48
CA VAL A 144 -10.14 -3.59 0.45
C VAL A 144 -9.83 -3.20 1.89
N ALA A 145 -10.86 -3.19 2.75
CA ALA A 145 -10.70 -2.94 4.18
C ALA A 145 -9.92 -4.07 4.89
N PRO A 146 -9.13 -3.78 5.93
CA PRO A 146 -8.26 -4.76 6.57
C PRO A 146 -9.00 -5.92 7.22
N GLU A 147 -10.24 -5.71 7.68
CA GLU A 147 -11.08 -6.76 8.27
C GLU A 147 -11.47 -7.81 7.23
N LEU A 148 -11.63 -7.42 5.96
CA LEU A 148 -11.90 -8.37 4.88
C LEU A 148 -10.66 -9.18 4.50
N ALA A 149 -9.48 -8.57 4.59
CA ALA A 149 -8.20 -9.26 4.38
C ALA A 149 -7.90 -10.26 5.51
N ALA A 150 -8.15 -9.88 6.77
CA ALA A 150 -8.01 -10.79 7.91
C ALA A 150 -8.96 -11.99 7.78
N ARG A 151 -10.23 -11.76 7.42
CA ARG A 151 -11.21 -12.84 7.21
C ARG A 151 -10.81 -13.83 6.11
N LEU A 152 -10.15 -13.36 5.04
CA LEU A 152 -9.62 -14.22 3.98
C LEU A 152 -8.59 -15.22 4.51
N LEU A 153 -7.78 -14.83 5.49
CA LEU A 153 -6.73 -15.67 6.05
C LEU A 153 -7.22 -16.56 7.21
N GLU A 154 -8.20 -16.08 7.98
CA GLU A 154 -8.69 -16.78 9.17
C GLU A 154 -9.76 -17.83 8.85
N GLN A 155 -10.55 -17.64 7.79
CA GLN A 155 -11.71 -18.49 7.50
C GLN A 155 -11.47 -19.35 6.27
N GLU A 156 -11.26 -20.66 6.45
CA GLU A 156 -11.01 -21.61 5.35
C GLU A 156 -12.06 -21.59 4.23
N ARG A 157 -13.32 -21.25 4.55
CA ARG A 157 -14.42 -21.18 3.57
C ARG A 157 -14.57 -19.81 2.90
N TYR A 158 -13.80 -18.82 3.33
CA TYR A 158 -13.86 -17.46 2.82
C TYR A 158 -12.76 -17.27 1.77
N GLY A 159 -13.05 -17.63 0.52
CA GLY A 159 -12.12 -17.45 -0.60
C GLY A 159 -12.38 -16.18 -1.41
N ALA A 160 -11.72 -16.06 -2.57
CA ALA A 160 -11.82 -14.91 -3.48
C ALA A 160 -13.28 -14.52 -3.85
N PHE A 161 -14.18 -15.51 -3.99
CA PHE A 161 -15.59 -15.26 -4.29
C PHE A 161 -16.34 -14.60 -3.11
N GLU A 162 -16.08 -15.02 -1.88
CA GLU A 162 -16.72 -14.41 -0.71
C GLU A 162 -16.13 -13.03 -0.42
N LEU A 163 -14.82 -12.87 -0.61
CA LEU A 163 -14.16 -11.57 -0.61
C LEU A 163 -14.83 -10.62 -1.60
N TRP A 164 -15.07 -11.05 -2.83
CA TRP A 164 -15.76 -10.24 -3.83
C TRP A 164 -17.14 -9.80 -3.39
N ARG A 165 -17.93 -10.73 -2.87
CA ARG A 165 -19.29 -10.42 -2.41
C ARG A 165 -19.27 -9.37 -1.31
N ALA A 166 -18.32 -9.48 -0.37
CA ALA A 166 -18.16 -8.52 0.71
C ALA A 166 -17.65 -7.16 0.20
N VAL A 167 -16.66 -7.14 -0.71
CA VAL A 167 -16.15 -5.89 -1.32
C VAL A 167 -17.26 -5.18 -2.09
N LYS A 168 -18.04 -5.91 -2.88
CA LYS A 168 -19.19 -5.37 -3.62
C LYS A 168 -20.28 -4.81 -2.71
N ASP A 169 -20.48 -5.42 -1.55
CA ASP A 169 -21.46 -4.93 -0.59
C ASP A 169 -20.97 -3.67 0.13
N ALA A 170 -19.70 -3.67 0.55
CA ALA A 170 -19.04 -2.55 1.20
C ALA A 170 -18.87 -1.33 0.28
N ASP A 171 -18.62 -1.54 -1.02
CA ASP A 171 -18.53 -0.47 -2.05
C ASP A 171 -19.85 0.32 -2.21
N ARG A 172 -20.99 -0.24 -1.81
CA ARG A 172 -22.27 0.49 -1.80
C ARG A 172 -22.47 1.38 -0.58
N SER A 173 -21.60 1.24 0.43
CA SER A 173 -21.65 1.99 1.67
C SER A 173 -20.56 3.05 1.68
N ASP A 174 -20.94 4.31 1.85
CA ASP A 174 -20.00 5.44 1.96
C ASP A 174 -19.19 5.40 3.28
N ASP A 175 -19.54 4.50 4.21
CA ASP A 175 -18.89 4.36 5.52
C ASP A 175 -17.60 3.54 5.49
N THR A 176 -17.19 3.02 4.32
CA THR A 176 -15.98 2.19 4.21
C THR A 176 -15.04 2.73 3.12
N PRO A 177 -13.71 2.59 3.28
CA PRO A 177 -12.74 2.93 2.23
C PRO A 177 -12.71 1.91 1.07
N THR A 178 -13.61 0.93 1.07
CA THR A 178 -13.66 -0.15 0.07
C THR A 178 -14.16 0.39 -1.25
N THR A 179 -13.56 -0.06 -2.35
CA THR A 179 -13.97 0.35 -3.70
C THR A 179 -13.84 -0.82 -4.65
N LEU A 180 -14.91 -1.13 -5.37
CA LEU A 180 -14.90 -2.15 -6.42
C LEU A 180 -14.66 -1.51 -7.78
N TRP A 181 -13.50 -1.80 -8.37
CA TRP A 181 -13.17 -1.43 -9.76
C TRP A 181 -13.20 0.09 -10.03
N GLY A 182 -12.69 0.87 -9.08
CA GLY A 182 -12.54 2.31 -9.20
C GLY A 182 -11.41 2.72 -10.15
N HIS A 183 -11.32 4.02 -10.43
CA HIS A 183 -10.15 4.57 -11.12
C HIS A 183 -8.94 4.62 -10.19
N CYS A 184 -7.74 4.38 -10.73
CA CYS A 184 -6.51 4.61 -9.98
C CYS A 184 -6.41 6.08 -9.56
N ARG A 185 -6.01 6.32 -8.31
CA ARG A 185 -5.77 7.69 -7.85
C ARG A 185 -4.50 8.21 -8.53
N ARG A 186 -4.62 9.32 -9.27
CA ARG A 186 -3.44 10.09 -9.69
C ARG A 186 -2.79 10.62 -8.42
N GLY A 187 -1.60 10.12 -8.07
CA GLY A 187 -0.94 10.47 -6.83
C GLY A 187 -0.84 11.99 -6.67
N ARG A 188 -1.44 12.55 -5.62
CA ARG A 188 -0.97 13.82 -5.08
C ARG A 188 0.26 13.49 -4.25
N SER A 189 1.42 13.62 -4.87
CA SER A 189 2.66 13.85 -4.12
C SER A 189 2.46 15.15 -3.34
N ARG A 190 2.28 15.06 -2.03
CA ARG A 190 2.48 16.16 -1.10
C ARG A 190 3.44 15.71 -0.02
#